data_AF-A0A845Z3S3-F1
#
_entry.id   AF-A0A845Z3S3-F1
#
_cell.length_a   1.000
_cell.length_b   1.000
_cell.length_c   1.000
_cell.angle_alpha   90.00
_cell.angle_beta   90.00
_cell.angle_gamma   90.00
#
_symmetry.space_group_name_H-M   'P 1'
#
loop_
_entity.id
_entity.type
_entity.pdbx_description
1 polymer ?
#
loop_
_entity_poly.entity_id
_entity_poly.type
_entity_poly.pdbx_seq_one_letter_code
_entity_poly.pdbx_strand_id
1 'polypeptide(L)'
;QHAFSHFRLLHPELVVDDPSTLTEEQKKAIASRCLELAIEGETYEYTTMYPEFAEQARVDRDSAAVAEFKEQEEESREHASMFRQATHKFGLLTSIEHHHADQYTEALEGLNGVAPKQKAAGKEAATRKWICRVCSMIYDPVLGDPDSGIAPGTAFEDIPDDWSCPICGAQKKSFVPYEEAVAA
;
A
#
# COMPACT_ATOMS: atom_id res chain seq x y z
N GLN A 1 -7.71 25.29 13.22
CA GLN A 1 -8.95 25.57 12.45
C GLN A 1 -8.66 26.06 11.03
N HIS A 2 -7.60 26.86 10.78
CA HIS A 2 -7.31 27.41 9.45
C HIS A 2 -6.98 26.37 8.37
N ALA A 3 -6.08 25.42 8.65
CA ALA A 3 -5.68 24.39 7.67
C ALA A 3 -6.87 23.53 7.20
N PHE A 4 -7.73 23.11 8.14
CA PHE A 4 -8.94 22.35 7.81
C PHE A 4 -10.00 23.17 7.05
N SER A 5 -10.03 24.50 7.22
CA SER A 5 -10.91 25.37 6.42
C SER A 5 -10.45 25.48 4.97
N HIS A 6 -9.14 25.57 4.71
CA HIS A 6 -8.60 25.53 3.35
C HIS A 6 -8.83 24.19 2.68
N PHE A 7 -8.60 23.09 3.41
CA PHE A 7 -8.89 21.76 2.90
C PHE A 7 -10.36 21.61 2.49
N ARG A 8 -11.30 22.08 3.33
CA ARG A 8 -12.74 22.09 2.99
C ARG A 8 -13.08 22.93 1.76
N LEU A 9 -12.32 24.01 1.50
CA LEU A 9 -12.54 24.88 0.35
C LEU A 9 -11.98 24.26 -0.95
N LEU A 10 -10.81 23.64 -0.87
CA LEU A 10 -10.10 23.09 -2.03
C LEU A 10 -10.58 21.68 -2.39
N HIS A 11 -10.97 20.88 -1.38
CA HIS A 11 -11.40 19.49 -1.52
C HIS A 11 -12.75 19.25 -0.82
N PRO A 12 -13.83 19.98 -1.20
CA PRO A 12 -15.15 19.78 -0.61
C PRO A 12 -15.66 18.35 -0.78
N GLU A 13 -15.24 17.64 -1.83
CA GLU A 13 -15.57 16.25 -2.12
C GLU A 13 -14.99 15.23 -1.12
N LEU A 14 -13.97 15.61 -0.34
CA LEU A 14 -13.32 14.76 0.66
C LEU A 14 -13.77 15.07 2.10
N VAL A 15 -14.70 16.00 2.27
CA VAL A 15 -15.20 16.40 3.59
C VAL A 15 -16.20 15.37 4.08
N VAL A 16 -15.88 14.74 5.21
CA VAL A 16 -16.76 13.77 5.89
C VAL A 16 -17.26 14.38 7.19
N ASP A 17 -18.55 14.72 7.24
CA ASP A 17 -19.19 15.26 8.46
C ASP A 17 -19.56 14.14 9.45
N ASP A 18 -20.05 13.00 8.95
CA ASP A 18 -20.34 11.81 9.75
C ASP A 18 -19.86 10.54 9.02
N PRO A 19 -18.75 9.92 9.46
CA PRO A 19 -18.20 8.74 8.81
C PRO A 19 -19.09 7.49 8.95
N SER A 20 -20.07 7.48 9.86
CA SER A 20 -21.00 6.35 10.01
C SER A 20 -22.00 6.23 8.85
N THR A 21 -22.17 7.31 8.08
CA THR A 21 -23.07 7.35 6.91
C THR A 21 -22.45 6.78 5.64
N LEU A 22 -21.14 6.53 5.64
CA LEU A 22 -20.39 6.04 4.49
C LEU A 22 -20.37 4.51 4.44
N THR A 23 -20.50 3.98 3.23
CA THR A 23 -20.13 2.60 2.92
C THR A 23 -18.62 2.38 3.05
N GLU A 24 -18.18 1.14 3.21
CA GLU A 24 -16.74 0.82 3.25
C GLU A 24 -16.04 1.18 1.94
N GLU A 25 -16.72 1.01 0.80
CA GLU A 25 -16.22 1.42 -0.50
C GLU A 25 -15.98 2.94 -0.58
N GLN A 26 -16.91 3.73 -0.05
CA GLN A 26 -16.75 5.20 0.01
C GLN A 26 -15.62 5.61 0.96
N LYS A 27 -15.50 4.97 2.13
CA LYS A 27 -14.40 5.23 3.06
C LYS A 27 -13.05 4.93 2.42
N LYS A 28 -12.94 3.79 1.72
CA LYS A 28 -11.73 3.39 0.99
C LYS A 28 -11.41 4.39 -0.12
N ALA A 29 -12.39 4.81 -0.92
CA ALA A 29 -12.19 5.78 -1.99
C ALA A 29 -11.70 7.14 -1.47
N ILE A 30 -12.29 7.64 -0.38
CA ILE A 30 -11.87 8.90 0.25
C ILE A 30 -10.45 8.78 0.80
N ALA A 31 -10.14 7.69 1.52
CA ALA A 31 -8.80 7.46 2.04
C ALA A 31 -7.75 7.36 0.92
N SER A 32 -8.05 6.64 -0.16
CA SER A 32 -7.19 6.58 -1.35
C SER A 32 -6.95 7.96 -1.95
N ARG A 33 -8.00 8.77 -2.15
CA ARG A 33 -7.82 10.11 -2.74
C ARG A 33 -7.04 11.06 -1.83
N CYS A 34 -7.24 11.00 -0.52
CA CYS A 34 -6.42 11.76 0.43
C CYS A 34 -4.93 11.39 0.34
N LEU A 35 -4.63 10.10 0.19
CA LEU A 35 -3.25 9.63 0.07
C LEU A 35 -2.62 10.03 -1.27
N GLU A 36 -3.38 9.99 -2.36
CA GLU A 36 -2.94 10.53 -3.65
C GLU A 36 -2.62 12.02 -3.57
N LEU A 37 -3.49 12.83 -2.97
CA LEU A 37 -3.24 14.27 -2.77
C LEU A 37 -1.98 14.53 -1.93
N ALA A 38 -1.73 13.71 -0.90
CA ALA A 38 -0.51 13.82 -0.11
C ALA A 38 0.73 13.51 -0.97
N ILE A 39 0.70 12.46 -1.80
CA ILE A 39 1.79 12.14 -2.73
C ILE A 39 1.99 13.26 -3.75
N GLU A 40 0.91 13.79 -4.33
CA GLU A 40 0.94 14.90 -5.30
C GLU A 40 1.56 16.16 -4.67
N GLY A 41 1.13 16.52 -3.46
CA GLY A 41 1.63 17.67 -2.71
C GLY A 41 3.13 17.55 -2.41
N GLU A 42 3.54 16.46 -1.75
CA GLU A 42 4.95 16.22 -1.45
C GLU A 42 5.79 16.16 -2.75
N THR A 43 5.28 15.53 -3.80
CA THR A 43 5.97 15.49 -5.10
C THR A 43 6.17 16.89 -5.68
N TYR A 44 5.17 17.75 -5.62
CA TYR A 44 5.31 19.13 -6.06
C TYR A 44 6.31 19.89 -5.19
N GLU A 45 6.29 19.67 -3.87
CA GLU A 45 7.20 20.31 -2.92
C GLU A 45 8.67 20.00 -3.22
N TYR A 46 9.06 18.72 -3.31
CA TYR A 46 10.46 18.34 -3.54
C TYR A 46 10.93 18.47 -5.00
N THR A 47 10.04 18.55 -5.98
CA THR A 47 10.44 18.69 -7.40
C THR A 47 10.39 20.11 -7.93
N THR A 48 9.55 20.96 -7.34
CA THR A 48 9.25 22.29 -7.89
C THR A 48 9.36 23.37 -6.82
N MET A 49 8.54 23.31 -5.76
CA MET A 49 8.39 24.43 -4.82
C MET A 49 9.69 24.76 -4.06
N TYR A 50 10.25 23.79 -3.32
CA TYR A 50 11.48 24.02 -2.55
C TYR A 50 12.70 24.29 -3.44
N PRO A 51 12.87 23.60 -4.58
CA PRO A 51 13.91 23.97 -5.55
C PRO A 51 13.83 25.42 -6.04
N GLU A 52 12.64 25.92 -6.37
CA GLU A 52 12.44 27.32 -6.79
C GLU A 52 12.70 28.31 -5.65
N PHE A 53 12.25 27.99 -4.43
CA PHE A 53 12.55 28.82 -3.24
C PHE A 53 14.04 28.85 -2.90
N ALA A 54 14.74 27.72 -3.02
CA ALA A 54 16.19 27.65 -2.82
C ALA A 54 16.94 28.50 -3.87
N GLU A 55 16.50 28.49 -5.14
CA GLU A 55 17.08 29.34 -6.17
C GLU A 55 16.83 30.82 -5.90
N GLN A 56 15.63 31.19 -5.46
CA GLN A 56 15.32 32.58 -5.09
C GLN A 56 16.16 33.03 -3.88
N ALA A 57 16.28 32.21 -2.83
CA ALA A 57 17.13 32.49 -1.69
C ALA A 57 18.60 32.66 -2.08
N ARG A 58 19.08 31.91 -3.08
CA ARG A 58 20.43 32.08 -3.63
C ARG A 58 20.61 33.43 -4.33
N VAL A 59 19.60 33.88 -5.09
CA VAL A 59 19.59 35.22 -5.71
C VAL A 59 19.67 36.31 -4.62
N ASP A 60 18.94 36.11 -3.52
CA ASP A 60 18.89 37.03 -2.39
C ASP A 60 20.13 36.91 -1.47
N ARG A 61 21.04 35.98 -1.76
CA ARG A 61 22.27 35.68 -0.99
C ARG A 61 21.99 35.24 0.45
N ASP A 62 20.83 34.64 0.69
CA ASP A 62 20.46 34.07 1.98
C ASP A 62 20.86 32.59 2.04
N SER A 63 22.09 32.32 2.46
CA SER A 63 22.60 30.95 2.55
C SER A 63 21.90 30.09 3.61
N ALA A 64 21.29 30.70 4.63
CA ALA A 64 20.56 29.97 5.66
C ALA A 64 19.23 29.46 5.10
N ALA A 65 18.50 30.31 4.38
CA ALA A 65 17.27 29.90 3.69
C ALA A 65 17.54 28.83 2.62
N VAL A 66 18.65 28.93 1.87
CA VAL A 66 19.05 27.88 0.92
C VAL A 66 19.25 26.52 1.60
N ALA A 67 19.85 26.49 2.80
CA ALA A 67 20.05 25.24 3.53
C ALA A 67 18.71 24.65 4.00
N GLU A 68 17.85 25.48 4.59
CA GLU A 68 16.51 25.08 5.04
C GLU A 68 15.68 24.48 3.89
N PHE A 69 15.59 25.15 2.74
CA PHE A 69 14.79 24.64 1.61
C PHE A 69 15.34 23.32 1.06
N LYS A 70 16.64 23.06 1.16
CA LYS A 70 17.22 21.77 0.76
C LYS A 70 16.88 20.65 1.74
N GLU A 71 16.88 20.96 3.04
CA GLU A 71 16.43 20.00 4.06
C GLU A 71 14.95 19.66 3.85
N GLN A 72 14.12 20.66 3.58
CA GLN A 72 12.70 20.47 3.27
C GLN A 72 12.46 19.68 1.96
N GLU A 73 13.29 19.88 0.93
CA GLU A 73 13.26 19.06 -0.28
C GLU A 73 13.52 17.58 0.03
N GLU A 74 14.50 17.28 0.89
CA GLU A 74 14.83 15.92 1.30
C GLU A 74 13.71 15.29 2.13
N GLU A 75 13.20 16.00 3.15
CA GLU A 75 12.09 15.54 3.98
C GLU A 75 10.83 15.25 3.14
N SER A 76 10.48 16.16 2.23
CA SER A 76 9.31 16.00 1.37
C SER A 76 9.45 14.79 0.42
N ARG A 77 10.67 14.50 -0.06
CA ARG A 77 10.94 13.28 -0.82
C ARG A 77 10.74 12.02 0.02
N GLU A 78 11.15 12.03 1.28
CA GLU A 78 10.92 10.92 2.21
C GLU A 78 9.43 10.73 2.48
N HIS A 79 8.67 11.81 2.72
CA HIS A 79 7.22 11.76 2.89
C HIS A 79 6.51 11.17 1.67
N ALA A 80 6.83 11.64 0.46
CA ALA A 80 6.27 11.07 -0.77
C ALA A 80 6.54 9.56 -0.89
N SER A 81 7.75 9.10 -0.51
CA SER A 81 8.10 7.68 -0.47
C SER A 81 7.25 6.92 0.56
N MET A 82 7.09 7.45 1.76
CA MET A 82 6.28 6.85 2.83
C MET A 82 4.81 6.73 2.41
N PHE A 83 4.24 7.77 1.78
CA PHE A 83 2.86 7.74 1.31
C PHE A 83 2.66 6.71 0.17
N ARG A 84 3.59 6.60 -0.77
CA ARG A 84 3.55 5.54 -1.81
C ARG A 84 3.60 4.15 -1.19
N GLN A 85 4.46 3.92 -0.20
CA GLN A 85 4.51 2.66 0.53
C GLN A 85 3.20 2.37 1.29
N ALA A 86 2.57 3.40 1.87
CA ALA A 86 1.28 3.24 2.51
C ALA A 86 0.21 2.79 1.49
N THR A 87 0.15 3.41 0.31
CA THR A 87 -0.79 3.03 -0.77
C THR A 87 -0.62 1.56 -1.14
N HIS A 88 0.63 1.14 -1.37
CA HIS A 88 0.96 -0.23 -1.70
C HIS A 88 0.47 -1.20 -0.61
N LYS A 89 0.81 -0.92 0.66
CA LYS A 89 0.38 -1.76 1.80
C LYS A 89 -1.14 -1.83 1.94
N PHE A 90 -1.85 -0.71 1.77
CA PHE A 90 -3.32 -0.70 1.84
C PHE A 90 -3.97 -1.60 0.79
N GLY A 91 -3.41 -1.65 -0.43
CA GLY A 91 -3.86 -2.57 -1.48
C GLY A 91 -3.76 -4.03 -1.05
N LEU A 92 -2.61 -4.41 -0.49
CA LEU A 92 -2.33 -5.78 -0.07
C LEU A 92 -3.12 -6.22 1.15
N LEU A 93 -3.38 -5.33 2.12
CA LEU A 93 -4.13 -5.63 3.34
C LEU A 93 -5.53 -6.16 3.04
N THR A 94 -6.17 -5.72 1.95
CA THR A 94 -7.50 -6.23 1.56
C THR A 94 -7.50 -7.76 1.39
N SER A 95 -6.47 -8.31 0.74
CA SER A 95 -6.35 -9.77 0.52
C SER A 95 -6.09 -10.54 1.83
N ILE A 96 -5.35 -9.92 2.74
CA ILE A 96 -5.01 -10.47 4.06
C ILE A 96 -6.26 -10.56 4.92
N GLU A 97 -7.04 -9.48 4.98
CA GLU A 97 -8.28 -9.44 5.78
C GLU A 97 -9.32 -10.42 5.24
N HIS A 98 -9.48 -10.53 3.91
CA HIS A 98 -10.34 -11.56 3.31
C HIS A 98 -9.88 -12.97 3.69
N HIS A 99 -8.58 -13.25 3.60
CA HIS A 99 -8.04 -14.55 4.01
C HIS A 99 -8.33 -14.85 5.48
N HIS A 100 -8.14 -13.87 6.39
CA HIS A 100 -8.46 -14.05 7.81
C HIS A 100 -9.96 -14.27 8.04
N ALA A 101 -10.82 -13.49 7.39
CA ALA A 101 -12.27 -13.65 7.48
C ALA A 101 -12.74 -15.03 7.00
N ASP A 102 -12.18 -15.53 5.90
CA ASP A 102 -12.47 -16.87 5.38
C ASP A 102 -12.02 -17.96 6.35
N GLN A 103 -10.83 -17.82 6.95
CA GLN A 103 -10.35 -18.76 7.97
C GLN A 103 -11.24 -18.80 9.21
N TYR A 104 -11.73 -17.64 9.67
CA TYR A 104 -12.68 -17.60 10.78
C TYR A 104 -14.02 -18.24 10.42
N THR A 105 -14.54 -17.96 9.23
CA THR A 105 -15.77 -18.58 8.72
C THR A 105 -15.65 -20.10 8.69
N GLU A 106 -14.59 -20.63 8.09
CA GLU A 106 -14.37 -22.08 8.02
C GLU A 106 -14.19 -22.72 9.41
N ALA A 107 -13.51 -22.03 10.34
CA ALA A 107 -13.34 -22.51 11.70
C ALA A 107 -14.70 -22.59 12.43
N LEU A 108 -15.57 -21.58 12.26
CA LEU A 108 -16.93 -21.59 12.82
C LEU A 108 -17.80 -22.68 12.20
N GLU A 109 -17.73 -22.87 10.88
CA GLU A 109 -18.41 -23.96 10.17
C GLU A 109 -17.97 -25.33 10.72
N GLY A 110 -16.66 -25.52 10.94
CA GLY A 110 -16.09 -26.73 11.53
C GLY A 110 -16.61 -27.00 12.95
N LEU A 111 -16.71 -25.96 13.79
CA LEU A 111 -17.33 -26.08 15.12
C LEU A 111 -18.82 -26.49 15.05
N ASN A 112 -19.50 -26.14 13.96
CA ASN A 112 -20.88 -26.55 13.68
C ASN A 112 -20.98 -27.90 12.95
N GLY A 113 -19.87 -28.64 12.82
CA GLY A 113 -19.83 -29.99 12.24
C GLY A 113 -19.77 -30.03 10.72
N VAL A 114 -19.52 -28.91 10.05
CA VAL A 114 -19.27 -28.88 8.60
C VAL A 114 -17.86 -29.43 8.34
N ALA A 115 -17.74 -30.35 7.39
CA ALA A 115 -16.44 -30.91 7.01
C ALA A 115 -15.57 -29.83 6.32
N PRO A 116 -14.26 -29.81 6.56
CA PRO A 116 -13.36 -28.82 5.94
C PRO A 116 -13.34 -28.97 4.42
N LYS A 117 -13.33 -27.84 3.71
CA LYS A 117 -13.18 -27.80 2.25
C LYS A 117 -11.81 -28.34 1.87
N GLN A 118 -11.74 -29.13 0.79
CA GLN A 118 -10.44 -29.53 0.23
C GLN A 118 -9.75 -28.30 -0.35
N LYS A 119 -8.46 -28.14 -0.06
CA LYS A 119 -7.64 -27.05 -0.57
C LYS A 119 -6.43 -27.60 -1.32
N ALA A 120 -6.00 -26.87 -2.34
CA ALA A 120 -4.79 -27.19 -3.08
C ALA A 120 -4.16 -25.91 -3.64
N ALA A 121 -2.83 -25.91 -3.74
CA ALA A 121 -2.12 -24.86 -4.46
C ALA A 121 -2.30 -25.00 -5.98
N GLY A 122 -2.30 -23.86 -6.69
CA GLY A 122 -2.31 -23.84 -8.16
C GLY A 122 -1.18 -24.68 -8.75
N LYS A 123 -1.40 -25.34 -9.89
CA LYS A 123 -0.38 -26.26 -10.47
C LYS A 123 0.67 -25.53 -11.32
N GLU A 124 0.30 -24.40 -11.91
CA GLU A 124 1.15 -23.63 -12.83
C GLU A 124 1.90 -22.55 -12.08
N ALA A 125 3.22 -22.45 -12.26
CA ALA A 125 4.06 -21.47 -11.57
C ALA A 125 3.64 -20.01 -11.86
N ALA A 126 3.19 -19.74 -13.09
CA ALA A 126 2.75 -18.42 -13.54
C ALA A 126 1.44 -17.92 -12.90
N THR A 127 0.72 -18.76 -12.15
CA THR A 127 -0.55 -18.40 -11.48
C THR A 127 -0.64 -18.93 -10.05
N ARG A 128 0.33 -19.75 -9.61
CA ARG A 128 0.39 -20.26 -8.24
C ARG A 128 0.67 -19.11 -7.28
N LYS A 129 -0.33 -18.78 -6.47
CA LYS A 129 -0.19 -17.79 -5.40
C LYS A 129 0.65 -18.33 -4.24
N TRP A 130 1.26 -17.42 -3.49
CA TRP A 130 2.11 -17.73 -2.34
C TRP A 130 1.70 -16.88 -1.15
N ILE A 131 1.71 -17.45 0.05
CA ILE A 131 1.32 -16.74 1.27
C ILE A 131 2.50 -16.62 2.24
N CYS A 132 2.69 -15.41 2.76
CA CYS A 132 3.66 -15.14 3.81
C CYS A 132 3.21 -15.78 5.12
N ARG A 133 4.00 -16.69 5.70
CA ARG A 133 3.67 -17.32 6.99
C ARG A 133 3.69 -16.38 8.20
N VAL A 134 4.25 -15.18 8.05
CA VAL A 134 4.39 -14.20 9.15
C VAL A 134 3.18 -13.28 9.24
N CYS A 135 2.67 -12.79 8.11
CA CYS A 135 1.62 -11.77 8.08
C CYS A 135 0.48 -12.07 7.10
N SER A 136 0.45 -13.26 6.52
CA SER A 136 -0.58 -13.72 5.57
C SER A 136 -0.70 -12.94 4.26
N MET A 137 0.28 -12.08 3.91
CA MET A 137 0.32 -11.42 2.59
C MET A 137 0.36 -12.48 1.48
N ILE A 138 -0.53 -12.33 0.50
CA ILE A 138 -0.63 -13.24 -0.65
C ILE A 138 0.04 -12.58 -1.85
N TYR A 139 1.13 -13.16 -2.33
CA TYR A 139 1.72 -12.85 -3.62
C TYR A 139 0.95 -13.59 -4.72
N ASP A 140 0.44 -12.83 -5.69
CA ASP A 140 -0.18 -13.36 -6.90
C ASP A 140 0.74 -13.08 -8.11
N PRO A 141 1.32 -14.11 -8.75
CA PRO A 141 2.16 -13.93 -9.93
C PRO A 141 1.50 -13.11 -11.04
N VAL A 142 0.17 -13.17 -11.20
CA VAL A 142 -0.55 -12.41 -12.22
C VAL A 142 -0.43 -10.91 -11.97
N LEU A 143 -0.46 -10.50 -10.70
CA LEU A 143 -0.34 -9.09 -10.30
C LEU A 143 1.12 -8.66 -10.14
N GLY A 144 2.00 -9.58 -9.73
CA GLY A 144 3.36 -9.25 -9.32
C GLY A 144 3.39 -8.41 -8.04
N ASP A 145 4.45 -7.63 -7.90
CA ASP A 145 4.63 -6.61 -6.85
C ASP A 145 5.41 -5.42 -7.45
N PRO A 146 4.78 -4.61 -8.33
CA PRO A 146 5.49 -3.59 -9.10
C PRO A 146 6.13 -2.50 -8.22
N ASP A 147 5.49 -2.17 -7.11
CA ASP A 147 5.98 -1.18 -6.14
C ASP A 147 7.28 -1.65 -5.45
N SER A 148 7.51 -2.96 -5.35
CA SER A 148 8.78 -3.54 -4.90
C SER A 148 9.66 -4.03 -6.07
N GLY A 149 9.34 -3.65 -7.30
CA GLY A 149 10.15 -3.96 -8.50
C GLY A 149 9.88 -5.31 -9.17
N ILE A 150 8.82 -6.02 -8.78
CA ILE A 150 8.44 -7.32 -9.36
C ILE A 150 7.31 -7.12 -10.37
N ALA A 151 7.60 -7.34 -11.66
CA ALA A 151 6.62 -7.11 -12.72
C ALA A 151 5.42 -8.09 -12.66
N PRO A 152 4.23 -7.70 -13.13
CA PRO A 152 3.11 -8.62 -13.31
C PRO A 152 3.49 -9.79 -14.23
N GLY A 153 3.01 -10.99 -13.91
CA GLY A 153 3.35 -12.24 -14.60
C GLY A 153 4.63 -12.92 -14.10
N THR A 154 5.32 -12.37 -13.09
CA THR A 154 6.53 -12.98 -12.53
C THR A 154 6.16 -14.16 -11.63
N ALA A 155 6.59 -15.38 -11.97
CA ALA A 155 6.41 -16.52 -11.07
C ALA A 155 7.17 -16.29 -9.76
N PHE A 156 6.67 -16.82 -8.64
CA PHE A 156 7.31 -16.59 -7.33
C PHE A 156 8.73 -17.13 -7.28
N GLU A 157 8.97 -18.24 -7.98
CA GLU A 157 10.27 -18.87 -8.12
C GLU A 157 11.30 -17.91 -8.77
N ASP A 158 10.88 -17.07 -9.70
CA ASP A 158 11.72 -16.13 -10.45
C ASP A 158 12.00 -14.81 -9.70
N ILE A 159 11.35 -14.58 -8.55
CA ILE A 159 11.60 -13.40 -7.72
C ILE A 159 13.04 -13.45 -7.15
N PRO A 160 13.79 -12.34 -7.10
CA PRO A 160 15.08 -12.28 -6.42
C PRO A 160 15.02 -12.73 -4.93
N ASP A 161 16.09 -13.37 -4.44
CA ASP A 161 16.13 -13.88 -3.06
C ASP A 161 16.23 -12.78 -1.98
N ASP A 162 16.64 -11.58 -2.37
CA ASP A 162 16.69 -10.38 -1.53
C ASP A 162 15.34 -9.65 -1.43
N TRP A 163 14.36 -10.05 -2.25
CA TRP A 163 12.99 -9.54 -2.10
C TRP A 163 12.43 -9.88 -0.72
N SER A 164 11.78 -8.87 -0.13
CA SER A 164 11.22 -8.92 1.21
C SER A 164 9.73 -8.61 1.14
N CYS A 165 8.94 -9.31 1.95
CA CYS A 165 7.50 -9.11 2.05
C CYS A 165 7.18 -7.62 2.27
N PRO A 166 6.40 -6.96 1.39
CA PRO A 166 6.13 -5.53 1.48
C PRO A 166 5.32 -5.14 2.73
N ILE A 167 4.69 -6.10 3.41
CA ILE A 167 3.89 -5.86 4.62
C ILE A 167 4.73 -5.93 5.89
N CYS A 168 5.53 -6.98 6.06
CA CYS A 168 6.24 -7.26 7.32
C CYS A 168 7.77 -7.34 7.21
N GLY A 169 8.34 -7.21 6.01
CA GLY A 169 9.78 -7.29 5.78
C GLY A 169 10.37 -8.70 5.87
N ALA A 170 9.55 -9.75 6.00
CA ALA A 170 10.03 -11.13 6.01
C ALA A 170 10.63 -11.54 4.65
N GLN A 171 11.74 -12.28 4.67
CA GLN A 171 12.41 -12.77 3.46
C GLN A 171 11.54 -13.74 2.65
N LYS A 172 11.82 -13.87 1.34
CA LYS A 172 11.15 -14.79 0.40
C LYS A 172 10.92 -16.21 0.95
N LYS A 173 11.88 -16.78 1.69
CA LYS A 173 11.79 -18.12 2.32
C LYS A 173 10.63 -18.29 3.34
N SER A 174 10.07 -17.19 3.82
CA SER A 174 8.92 -17.19 4.74
C SER A 174 7.60 -17.44 4.02
N PHE A 175 7.58 -17.50 2.70
CA PHE A 175 6.40 -17.82 1.92
C PHE A 175 6.24 -19.33 1.71
N VAL A 176 4.99 -19.78 1.61
CA VAL A 176 4.60 -21.11 1.16
C VAL A 176 3.58 -20.99 0.03
N PRO A 177 3.38 -22.04 -0.79
CA PRO A 177 2.26 -22.07 -1.73
C PRO A 177 0.95 -21.78 -1.00
N TYR A 178 0.16 -20.86 -1.54
CA TYR A 178 -1.16 -20.55 -1.02
C TYR A 178 -2.15 -21.60 -1.52
N GLU A 179 -2.90 -22.22 -0.60
CA GLU A 179 -3.88 -23.25 -0.92
C GLU A 179 -5.29 -22.67 -0.93
N GLU A 180 -5.93 -22.73 -2.09
CA GLU A 180 -7.30 -22.25 -2.29
C GLU A 180 -8.28 -23.42 -2.26
N ALA A 181 -9.53 -23.17 -1.88
CA ALA A 181 -10.58 -24.18 -1.91
C ALA A 181 -10.76 -24.70 -3.33
N VAL A 182 -10.67 -26.02 -3.50
CA VAL A 182 -10.84 -26.67 -4.80
C VAL A 182 -12.34 -26.73 -5.08
N ALA A 183 -12.76 -26.30 -6.27
CA ALA A 183 -14.12 -26.52 -6.74
C ALA A 183 -14.38 -28.04 -6.83
N ALA A 184 -15.48 -28.48 -6.21
CA ALA A 184 -15.89 -29.88 -6.19
C ALA A 184 -16.37 -30.38 -7.57
#